data_AF-A0A1Y1XXL1-F1
#
_entry.id   AF-A0A1Y1XXL1-F1
#
_cell.length_a   1.000
_cell.length_b   1.000
_cell.length_c   1.000
_cell.angle_alpha   90.00
_cell.angle_beta   90.00
_cell.angle_gamma   90.00
#
_symmetry.space_group_name_H-M   'P 1'
#
loop_
_entity.id
_entity.type
_entity.pdbx_description
1 polymer ?
#
loop_
_entity_poly.entity_id
_entity_poly.type
_entity_poly.pdbx_seq_one_letter_code
_entity_poly.pdbx_strand_id
1 'polypeptide(L)'
;MLKRFNKLEHRVAELRSLTESASYYKPTSTAFLTFETQVSAQLCAQSIVSSKPETCHTKMAPEPRDLLWSNLTYNSQHKLLRRFLVNCSVWALTILWLFPSTYFVSFASYNKVVEKLPWIKIIETGSPWIKNLIETMLPSILISLFMIAMPNIILGISSFESFPSYSQLEMASINRYYRFAIFNVLFVFLLGFAFIDVILAVIQSPTSIVEVLANNIPKGAAFFINYVILQTCSHGLEILQVGAPLFHCYAFANSWVCKTPRELQTRRKPWAFPYYYYLPMHLLILVICITYSIINPLILFFGAIYFGIALVVYKYQFAYAYVKSYEANGKIWKYIFRYISHGLVIFQLTMLGVISLRNSFVSGMTLIPLLGCTIYFVYYCQSTYREHTKYVP
;
A
#
# COMPACT_ATOMS: atom_id res chain seq x y z
N MET A 1 -27.49 -33.88 1.40
CA MET A 1 -26.81 -33.27 0.23
C MET A 1 -27.80 -33.01 -0.92
N LEU A 2 -28.52 -34.03 -1.39
CA LEU A 2 -29.58 -33.92 -2.43
C LEU A 2 -30.63 -32.83 -2.17
N LYS A 3 -31.20 -32.75 -0.96
CA LYS A 3 -32.17 -31.69 -0.61
C LYS A 3 -31.61 -30.26 -0.81
N ARG A 4 -30.32 -30.05 -0.50
CA ARG A 4 -29.65 -28.75 -0.69
C ARG A 4 -29.38 -28.48 -2.16
N PHE A 5 -28.99 -29.50 -2.92
CA PHE A 5 -28.80 -29.40 -4.37
C PHE A 5 -30.11 -29.05 -5.06
N ASN A 6 -31.20 -29.81 -4.83
CA ASN A 6 -32.50 -29.55 -5.44
C ASN A 6 -33.03 -28.16 -5.05
N LYS A 7 -32.82 -27.71 -3.80
CA LYS A 7 -33.17 -26.34 -3.39
C LYS A 7 -32.41 -25.27 -4.18
N LEU A 8 -31.10 -25.46 -4.38
CA LEU A 8 -30.28 -24.54 -5.17
C LEU A 8 -30.66 -24.57 -6.65
N GLU A 9 -30.94 -25.74 -7.21
CA GLU A 9 -31.39 -25.92 -8.59
C GLU A 9 -32.73 -25.25 -8.83
N HIS A 10 -33.72 -25.46 -7.94
CA HIS A 10 -34.98 -24.73 -7.98
C HIS A 10 -34.76 -23.22 -7.89
N ARG A 11 -33.84 -22.75 -7.03
CA ARG A 11 -33.54 -21.32 -6.93
C ARG A 11 -32.89 -20.77 -8.21
N VAL A 12 -32.02 -21.53 -8.86
CA VAL A 12 -31.43 -21.15 -10.16
C VAL A 12 -32.50 -21.14 -11.25
N ALA A 13 -33.39 -22.12 -11.28
CA ALA A 13 -34.50 -22.18 -12.22
C ALA A 13 -35.46 -20.99 -12.03
N GLU A 14 -35.80 -20.66 -10.78
CA GLU A 14 -36.60 -19.48 -10.42
C GLU A 14 -35.91 -18.18 -10.88
N LEU A 15 -34.61 -18.02 -10.65
CA LEU A 15 -33.88 -16.84 -11.11
C LEU A 15 -33.81 -16.74 -12.64
N ARG A 16 -33.73 -17.87 -13.35
CA ARG A 16 -33.74 -17.93 -14.82
C ARG A 16 -35.11 -17.64 -15.41
N SER A 17 -36.19 -18.17 -14.83
CA SER A 17 -37.55 -17.85 -15.30
C SER A 17 -37.89 -16.37 -15.11
N LEU A 18 -37.39 -15.76 -14.02
CA LEU A 18 -37.49 -14.31 -13.82
C LEU A 18 -36.71 -13.52 -14.88
N THR A 19 -35.63 -14.10 -15.43
CA THR A 19 -34.79 -13.45 -16.47
C THR A 19 -35.55 -13.23 -17.77
N GLU A 20 -36.52 -14.09 -18.10
CA GLU A 20 -37.34 -14.00 -19.32
C GLU A 20 -38.42 -12.91 -19.22
N SER A 21 -38.74 -12.45 -18.01
CA SER A 21 -39.68 -11.36 -17.78
C SER A 21 -38.97 -10.01 -17.68
N ALA A 22 -39.14 -9.15 -18.69
CA ALA A 22 -38.52 -7.82 -18.75
C ALA A 22 -38.88 -6.89 -17.57
N SER A 23 -39.91 -7.25 -16.78
CA SER A 23 -40.36 -6.50 -15.59
C SER A 23 -39.53 -6.75 -14.32
N TYR A 24 -38.70 -7.80 -14.26
CA TYR A 24 -38.00 -8.16 -13.03
C TYR A 24 -36.69 -7.36 -12.79
N TYR A 25 -35.94 -7.03 -13.84
CA TYR A 25 -34.69 -6.30 -13.68
C TYR A 25 -34.92 -4.80 -13.61
N LYS A 26 -34.68 -4.22 -12.43
CA LYS A 26 -34.65 -2.77 -12.25
C LYS A 26 -33.54 -2.18 -13.14
N PRO A 27 -33.87 -1.32 -14.13
CA PRO A 27 -32.86 -0.71 -14.98
C PRO A 27 -31.90 0.09 -14.10
N THR A 28 -30.61 -0.13 -14.33
CA THR A 28 -29.53 0.57 -13.63
C THR A 28 -29.07 1.75 -14.47
N SER A 29 -28.55 2.79 -13.84
CA SER A 29 -27.98 3.96 -14.53
C SER A 29 -26.64 3.71 -15.24
N THR A 30 -26.17 2.46 -15.34
CA THR A 30 -24.92 2.09 -15.99
C THR A 30 -25.19 1.12 -17.13
N ALA A 31 -24.63 1.40 -18.31
CA ALA A 31 -24.68 0.53 -19.47
C ALA A 31 -23.28 0.34 -20.07
N PHE A 32 -23.08 -0.78 -20.76
CA PHE A 32 -21.89 -1.02 -21.58
C PHE A 32 -22.26 -0.72 -23.03
N LEU A 33 -21.46 0.15 -23.66
CA LEU A 33 -21.60 0.50 -25.07
C LEU A 33 -20.50 -0.23 -25.83
N THR A 34 -20.89 -0.92 -26.89
CA THR A 34 -19.96 -1.54 -27.83
C THR A 34 -20.05 -0.79 -29.15
N PHE A 35 -18.91 -0.55 -29.77
CA PHE A 35 -18.81 0.16 -31.03
C PHE A 35 -18.13 -0.74 -32.05
N GLU A 36 -18.41 -0.51 -33.33
CA GLU A 36 -17.80 -1.25 -34.44
C GLU A 36 -16.29 -1.00 -34.54
N THR A 37 -15.85 0.23 -34.24
CA THR A 37 -14.44 0.63 -34.34
C THR A 37 -13.87 1.06 -32.98
N GLN A 38 -12.61 0.71 -32.72
CA GLN A 38 -11.90 1.12 -31.50
C GLN A 38 -11.79 2.64 -31.36
N VAL A 39 -11.63 3.35 -32.49
CA VAL A 39 -11.50 4.82 -32.53
C VAL A 39 -12.79 5.48 -31.99
N SER A 40 -13.96 5.04 -32.47
CA SER A 40 -15.24 5.59 -32.01
C SER A 40 -15.49 5.35 -30.51
N ALA A 41 -15.08 4.18 -29.99
CA ALA A 41 -15.13 3.89 -28.55
C ALA A 41 -14.22 4.82 -27.73
N GLN A 42 -13.00 5.09 -28.20
CA GLN A 42 -12.07 6.01 -27.53
C GLN A 42 -12.59 7.45 -27.56
N LEU A 43 -13.11 7.91 -28.71
CA LEU A 43 -13.70 9.24 -28.86
C LEU A 43 -14.89 9.41 -27.92
N CYS A 44 -15.79 8.43 -27.85
CA CYS A 44 -16.93 8.46 -26.93
C CYS A 44 -16.49 8.52 -25.45
N ALA A 45 -15.47 7.74 -25.08
CA ALA A 45 -14.93 7.70 -23.72
C ALA A 45 -14.20 8.99 -23.28
N GLN A 46 -13.84 9.86 -24.23
CA GLN A 46 -13.18 11.15 -23.98
C GLN A 46 -14.14 12.34 -24.13
N SER A 47 -15.25 12.17 -24.86
CA SER A 47 -16.25 13.20 -25.10
C SER A 47 -17.17 13.47 -23.91
N ILE A 48 -17.61 14.72 -23.76
CA ILE A 48 -18.70 15.09 -22.86
C ILE A 48 -20.01 14.87 -23.61
N VAL A 49 -20.83 13.93 -23.14
CA VAL A 49 -22.06 13.50 -23.86
C VAL A 49 -23.29 14.33 -23.50
N SER A 50 -23.35 14.91 -22.29
CA SER A 50 -24.52 15.63 -21.79
C SER A 50 -24.15 17.03 -21.31
N SER A 51 -25.06 18.00 -21.51
CA SER A 51 -24.91 19.36 -21.01
C SER A 51 -25.09 19.47 -19.50
N LYS A 52 -25.81 18.53 -18.87
CA LYS A 52 -26.02 18.52 -17.42
C LYS A 52 -24.82 17.91 -16.71
N PRO A 53 -24.23 18.59 -15.70
CA PRO A 53 -23.15 18.03 -14.91
C PRO A 53 -23.61 16.77 -14.19
N GLU A 54 -22.67 15.85 -13.94
CA GLU A 54 -22.90 14.56 -13.29
C GLU A 54 -23.81 13.55 -14.02
N THR A 55 -24.16 13.83 -15.28
CA THR A 55 -24.99 12.92 -16.09
C THR A 55 -24.20 12.30 -17.24
N CYS A 56 -24.51 11.05 -17.58
CA CYS A 56 -23.92 10.31 -18.71
C CYS A 56 -22.39 10.32 -18.75
N HIS A 57 -21.74 9.97 -17.64
CA HIS A 57 -20.28 9.85 -17.60
C HIS A 57 -19.79 8.65 -18.42
N THR A 58 -19.06 8.93 -19.48
CA THR A 58 -18.37 7.92 -20.28
C THR A 58 -16.97 7.68 -19.75
N LYS A 59 -16.55 6.41 -19.78
CA LYS A 59 -15.17 5.99 -19.48
C LYS A 59 -14.92 4.69 -20.21
N MET A 60 -13.66 4.42 -20.53
CA MET A 60 -13.28 3.14 -21.11
C MET A 60 -13.65 2.01 -20.15
N ALA A 61 -14.36 1.00 -20.66
CA ALA A 61 -14.74 -0.16 -19.87
C ALA A 61 -13.49 -0.98 -19.48
N PRO A 62 -13.38 -1.41 -18.22
CA PRO A 62 -12.39 -2.41 -17.82
C PRO A 62 -12.60 -3.75 -18.54
N GLU A 63 -11.59 -4.61 -18.54
CA GLU A 63 -11.71 -5.99 -19.01
C GLU A 63 -12.84 -6.71 -18.25
N PRO A 64 -13.62 -7.61 -18.90
CA PRO A 64 -14.71 -8.33 -18.23
C PRO A 64 -14.32 -9.07 -16.95
N ARG A 65 -13.07 -9.57 -16.87
CA ARG A 65 -12.52 -10.25 -15.68
C ARG A 65 -12.21 -9.29 -14.53
N ASP A 66 -11.96 -8.02 -14.84
CA ASP A 66 -11.65 -6.96 -13.88
C ASP A 66 -12.92 -6.34 -13.28
N LEU A 67 -14.11 -6.58 -13.85
CA LEU A 67 -15.35 -5.96 -13.40
C LEU A 67 -15.87 -6.51 -12.07
N LEU A 68 -16.18 -5.60 -11.15
CA LEU A 68 -16.89 -5.87 -9.90
C LEU A 68 -18.39 -5.68 -10.10
N TRP A 69 -19.07 -6.71 -10.62
CA TRP A 69 -20.49 -6.67 -10.98
C TRP A 69 -21.43 -6.19 -9.86
N SER A 70 -21.17 -6.61 -8.62
CA SER A 70 -21.96 -6.23 -7.44
C SER A 70 -21.92 -4.72 -7.15
N ASN A 71 -20.86 -4.02 -7.56
CA ASN A 71 -20.66 -2.60 -7.25
C ASN A 71 -21.16 -1.65 -8.35
N LEU A 72 -21.49 -2.17 -9.54
CA LEU A 72 -21.91 -1.34 -10.67
C LEU A 72 -23.29 -0.72 -10.43
N THR A 73 -24.18 -1.41 -9.71
CA THR A 73 -25.60 -1.08 -9.55
C THR A 73 -25.91 0.05 -8.57
N TYR A 74 -24.93 0.51 -7.77
CA TYR A 74 -25.17 1.55 -6.78
C TYR A 74 -25.36 2.94 -7.40
N ASN A 75 -26.30 3.71 -6.84
CA ASN A 75 -26.53 5.10 -7.19
C ASN A 75 -25.32 5.99 -6.79
N SER A 76 -25.13 7.12 -7.48
CA SER A 76 -23.99 8.04 -7.28
C SER A 76 -23.91 8.60 -5.86
N GLN A 77 -25.05 8.96 -5.25
CA GLN A 77 -25.10 9.46 -3.87
C GLN A 77 -24.64 8.41 -2.84
N HIS A 78 -25.06 7.15 -3.02
CA HIS A 78 -24.59 6.05 -2.17
C HIS A 78 -23.10 5.79 -2.36
N LYS A 79 -22.58 5.89 -3.59
CA LYS A 79 -21.13 5.80 -3.87
C LYS A 79 -20.36 6.90 -3.15
N LEU A 80 -20.86 8.14 -3.14
CA LEU A 80 -20.24 9.27 -2.45
C LEU A 80 -20.20 9.06 -0.93
N LEU A 81 -21.31 8.67 -0.32
CA LEU A 81 -21.38 8.39 1.12
C LEU A 81 -20.44 7.26 1.53
N ARG A 82 -20.42 6.15 0.79
CA ARG A 82 -19.50 5.03 1.06
C ARG A 82 -18.03 5.46 0.95
N ARG A 83 -17.69 6.26 -0.07
CA ARG A 83 -16.34 6.81 -0.23
C ARG A 83 -15.96 7.73 0.93
N PHE A 84 -16.88 8.57 1.41
CA PHE A 84 -16.66 9.42 2.58
C PHE A 84 -16.40 8.57 3.83
N LEU A 85 -17.28 7.62 4.14
CA LEU A 85 -17.15 6.73 5.30
C LEU A 85 -15.83 5.94 5.27
N VAL A 86 -15.48 5.34 4.13
CA VAL A 86 -14.23 4.59 3.97
C VAL A 86 -13.01 5.48 4.16
N ASN A 87 -13.00 6.70 3.63
CA ASN A 87 -11.90 7.65 3.86
C ASN A 87 -11.79 8.04 5.34
N CYS A 88 -12.91 8.31 6.02
CA CYS A 88 -12.93 8.55 7.46
C CYS A 88 -12.38 7.34 8.25
N SER A 89 -12.77 6.11 7.89
CA SER A 89 -12.26 4.90 8.53
C SER A 89 -10.76 4.70 8.33
N VAL A 90 -10.23 5.00 7.13
CA VAL A 90 -8.78 4.91 6.86
C VAL A 90 -8.01 5.97 7.64
N TRP A 91 -8.53 7.19 7.76
CA TRP A 91 -7.94 8.22 8.60
C TRP A 91 -7.98 7.85 10.09
N ALA A 92 -9.12 7.35 10.57
CA ALA A 92 -9.25 6.86 11.93
C ALA A 92 -8.26 5.72 12.20
N LEU A 93 -8.11 4.75 11.29
CA LEU A 93 -7.11 3.69 11.39
C LEU A 93 -5.68 4.25 11.46
N THR A 94 -5.39 5.26 10.64
CA THR A 94 -4.07 5.91 10.61
C THR A 94 -3.73 6.57 11.95
N ILE A 95 -4.70 7.24 12.58
CA ILE A 95 -4.54 7.88 13.90
C ILE A 95 -4.53 6.84 15.02
N LEU A 96 -5.43 5.86 14.98
CA LEU A 96 -5.48 4.77 15.97
C LEU A 96 -4.18 3.98 16.00
N TRP A 97 -3.46 3.92 14.88
CA TRP A 97 -2.15 3.26 14.79
C TRP A 97 -1.05 3.93 15.64
N LEU A 98 -1.23 5.21 16.02
CA LEU A 98 -0.35 5.88 16.97
C LEU A 98 -0.23 5.05 18.25
N PHE A 99 -1.34 4.57 18.83
CA PHE A 99 -1.32 3.88 20.12
C PHE A 99 -0.56 2.54 20.11
N PRO A 100 -0.80 1.60 19.16
CA PRO A 100 0.01 0.39 19.08
C PRO A 100 1.49 0.69 18.82
N SER A 101 1.79 1.60 17.90
CA SER A 101 3.19 1.90 17.53
C SER A 101 4.00 2.44 18.71
N THR A 102 3.44 3.37 19.49
CA THR A 102 4.09 3.92 20.69
C THR A 102 4.21 2.89 21.80
N TYR A 103 3.19 2.07 21.99
CA TYR A 103 3.23 0.95 22.92
C TYR A 103 4.37 -0.01 22.58
N PHE A 104 4.58 -0.35 21.31
CA PHE A 104 5.67 -1.24 20.89
C PHE A 104 7.04 -0.61 21.05
N VAL A 105 7.21 0.68 20.75
CA VAL A 105 8.48 1.40 21.02
C VAL A 105 8.83 1.33 22.51
N SER A 106 7.85 1.60 23.38
CA SER A 106 8.03 1.53 24.82
C SER A 106 8.31 0.10 25.30
N PHE A 107 7.56 -0.88 24.79
CA PHE A 107 7.73 -2.29 25.14
C PHE A 107 9.09 -2.85 24.67
N ALA A 108 9.57 -2.42 23.51
CA ALA A 108 10.84 -2.84 22.96
C ALA A 108 12.05 -2.16 23.64
N SER A 109 11.82 -1.27 24.61
CA SER A 109 12.89 -0.73 25.46
C SER A 109 13.46 -1.83 26.35
N TYR A 110 14.79 -1.99 26.34
CA TYR A 110 15.50 -3.03 27.06
C TYR A 110 15.06 -3.19 28.53
N ASN A 111 14.96 -2.07 29.23
CA ASN A 111 14.59 -2.05 30.65
C ASN A 111 13.24 -2.73 30.93
N LYS A 112 12.27 -2.57 30.01
CA LYS A 112 10.93 -3.16 30.14
C LYS A 112 10.91 -4.63 29.77
N VAL A 113 11.71 -5.03 28.79
CA VAL A 113 11.87 -6.43 28.39
C VAL A 113 12.49 -7.23 29.54
N VAL A 114 13.55 -6.68 30.15
CA VAL A 114 14.28 -7.29 31.26
C VAL A 114 13.44 -7.39 32.54
N GLU A 115 12.58 -6.40 32.80
CA GLU A 115 11.62 -6.42 33.92
C GLU A 115 10.65 -7.62 33.80
N LYS A 116 10.19 -7.94 32.59
CA LYS A 116 9.27 -9.07 32.35
C LYS A 116 9.97 -10.42 32.16
N LEU A 117 11.18 -10.43 31.60
CA LEU A 117 11.94 -11.63 31.26
C LEU A 117 13.32 -11.57 31.92
N PRO A 118 13.41 -11.90 33.22
CA PRO A 118 14.65 -11.75 34.00
C PRO A 118 15.80 -12.64 33.54
N TRP A 119 15.52 -13.73 32.81
CA TRP A 119 16.53 -14.61 32.23
C TRP A 119 17.42 -13.92 31.19
N ILE A 120 16.96 -12.81 30.61
CA ILE A 120 17.78 -12.01 29.67
C ILE A 120 18.98 -11.38 30.38
N LYS A 121 18.87 -11.04 31.67
CA LYS A 121 20.02 -10.54 32.46
C LYS A 121 21.14 -11.60 32.58
N ILE A 122 20.76 -12.87 32.66
CA ILE A 122 21.71 -14.00 32.76
C ILE A 122 22.47 -14.17 31.43
N ILE A 123 21.84 -13.82 30.31
CA ILE A 123 22.46 -13.91 28.99
C ILE A 123 23.29 -12.64 28.69
N GLU A 124 22.88 -11.47 29.20
CA GLU A 124 23.65 -10.22 29.10
C GLU A 124 25.03 -10.35 29.76
N THR A 125 25.12 -10.98 30.94
CA THR A 125 26.41 -11.18 31.63
C THR A 125 27.39 -12.03 30.83
N GLY A 126 26.88 -12.92 29.96
CA GLY A 126 27.70 -13.72 29.04
C GLY A 126 28.12 -12.97 27.77
N SER A 127 27.32 -12.01 27.29
CA SER A 127 27.70 -11.23 26.11
C SER A 127 26.98 -9.86 25.98
N PRO A 128 27.73 -8.75 25.95
CA PRO A 128 27.16 -7.39 25.97
C PRO A 128 26.48 -6.97 24.66
N TRP A 129 26.74 -7.66 23.55
CA TRP A 129 26.12 -7.35 22.25
C TRP A 129 24.62 -7.66 22.20
N ILE A 130 24.13 -8.56 23.07
CA ILE A 130 22.73 -8.98 23.10
C ILE A 130 21.82 -7.82 23.50
N LYS A 131 22.26 -6.97 24.42
CA LYS A 131 21.53 -5.75 24.78
C LYS A 131 21.31 -4.86 23.55
N ASN A 132 22.37 -4.58 22.81
CA ASN A 132 22.30 -3.76 21.60
C ASN A 132 21.40 -4.39 20.52
N LEU A 133 21.42 -5.73 20.39
CA LEU A 133 20.56 -6.42 19.44
C LEU A 133 19.08 -6.30 19.85
N ILE A 134 18.77 -6.49 21.12
CA ILE A 134 17.39 -6.35 21.63
C ILE A 134 16.89 -4.92 21.43
N GLU A 135 17.65 -3.91 21.81
CA GLU A 135 17.24 -2.50 21.69
C GLU A 135 16.98 -2.07 20.23
N THR A 136 17.73 -2.61 19.28
CA THR A 136 17.69 -2.13 17.89
C THR A 136 16.91 -3.03 16.93
N MET A 137 16.88 -4.35 17.14
CA MET A 137 16.17 -5.29 16.27
C MET A 137 14.76 -5.61 16.75
N LEU A 138 14.51 -5.66 18.07
CA LEU A 138 13.18 -5.99 18.58
C LEU A 138 12.09 -5.01 18.10
N PRO A 139 12.29 -3.67 18.14
CA PRO A 139 11.30 -2.75 17.58
C PRO A 139 11.07 -3.00 16.08
N SER A 140 12.15 -3.27 15.33
CA SER A 140 12.11 -3.52 13.88
C SER A 140 11.30 -4.77 13.53
N ILE A 141 11.46 -5.84 14.31
CA ILE A 141 10.72 -7.10 14.14
C ILE A 141 9.24 -6.90 14.46
N LEU A 142 8.93 -6.26 15.59
CA LEU A 142 7.54 -6.02 15.99
C LEU A 142 6.78 -5.20 14.94
N ILE A 143 7.38 -4.12 14.44
CA ILE A 143 6.75 -3.28 13.42
C ILE A 143 6.58 -4.03 12.11
N SER A 144 7.59 -4.81 11.70
CA SER A 144 7.50 -5.61 10.48
C SER A 144 6.36 -6.63 10.58
N LEU A 145 6.21 -7.30 11.72
CA LEU A 145 5.14 -8.27 11.95
C LEU A 145 3.75 -7.63 11.83
N PHE A 146 3.56 -6.45 12.42
CA PHE A 146 2.28 -5.74 12.32
C PHE A 146 2.01 -5.20 10.91
N MET A 147 3.04 -4.75 10.21
CA MET A 147 2.90 -4.25 8.84
C MET A 147 2.52 -5.35 7.85
N ILE A 148 2.74 -6.65 8.17
CA ILE A 148 2.21 -7.77 7.37
C ILE A 148 0.68 -7.80 7.39
N ALA A 149 0.03 -7.42 8.49
CA ALA A 149 -1.44 -7.44 8.58
C ALA A 149 -2.10 -6.22 7.90
N MET A 150 -1.42 -5.07 7.88
CA MET A 150 -2.00 -3.79 7.47
C MET A 150 -2.57 -3.75 6.04
N PRO A 151 -1.88 -4.26 4.99
CA PRO A 151 -2.40 -4.22 3.63
C PRO A 151 -3.75 -4.92 3.48
N ASN A 152 -3.93 -6.05 4.17
CA ASN A 152 -5.17 -6.83 4.11
C ASN A 152 -6.32 -6.10 4.82
N ILE A 153 -6.04 -5.43 5.94
CA ILE A 153 -7.04 -4.59 6.63
C ILE A 153 -7.45 -3.41 5.75
N ILE A 154 -6.49 -2.70 5.15
CA ILE A 154 -6.76 -1.56 4.27
C ILE A 154 -7.52 -1.99 3.01
N LEU A 155 -7.19 -3.16 2.43
CA LEU A 155 -7.93 -3.72 1.31
C LEU A 155 -9.37 -4.07 1.73
N GLY A 156 -9.56 -4.69 2.90
CA GLY A 156 -10.88 -4.99 3.45
C GLY A 156 -11.72 -3.73 3.64
N ILE A 157 -11.17 -2.70 4.28
CA ILE A 157 -11.83 -1.40 4.44
C ILE A 157 -12.13 -0.75 3.08
N SER A 158 -11.18 -0.83 2.14
CA SER A 158 -11.35 -0.28 0.78
C SER A 158 -12.40 -1.03 -0.04
N SER A 159 -12.63 -2.32 0.22
CA SER A 159 -13.64 -3.12 -0.48
C SER A 159 -15.08 -2.68 -0.15
N PHE A 160 -15.28 -2.03 1.00
CA PHE A 160 -16.55 -1.39 1.32
C PHE A 160 -16.81 -0.15 0.47
N GLU A 161 -15.82 0.39 -0.24
CA GLU A 161 -16.06 1.39 -1.26
C GLU A 161 -16.52 0.71 -2.57
N SER A 162 -17.52 1.29 -3.21
CA SER A 162 -18.09 0.75 -4.45
C SER A 162 -17.22 1.06 -5.66
N PHE A 163 -16.10 0.35 -5.82
CA PHE A 163 -15.29 0.41 -7.03
C PHE A 163 -15.89 -0.45 -8.16
N PRO A 164 -15.84 0.02 -9.42
CA PRO A 164 -16.37 -0.71 -10.57
C PRO A 164 -15.47 -1.85 -11.03
N SER A 165 -14.18 -1.85 -10.67
CA SER A 165 -13.22 -2.88 -11.06
C SER A 165 -12.21 -3.21 -9.95
N TYR A 166 -11.65 -4.42 -10.01
CA TYR A 166 -10.62 -4.90 -9.08
C TYR A 166 -9.34 -4.05 -9.19
N SER A 167 -8.93 -3.67 -10.40
CA SER A 167 -7.77 -2.81 -10.64
C SER A 167 -7.90 -1.45 -9.95
N GLN A 168 -9.10 -0.83 -9.96
CA GLN A 168 -9.34 0.44 -9.29
C GLN A 168 -9.34 0.30 -7.77
N LEU A 169 -9.92 -0.79 -7.25
CA LEU A 169 -9.86 -1.13 -5.84
C LEU A 169 -8.42 -1.27 -5.37
N GLU A 170 -7.60 -2.08 -6.07
CA GLU A 170 -6.20 -2.27 -5.72
C GLU A 170 -5.38 -0.98 -5.83
N MET A 171 -5.58 -0.16 -6.87
CA MET A 171 -4.92 1.15 -6.99
C MET A 171 -5.27 2.09 -5.83
N ALA A 172 -6.53 2.09 -5.38
CA ALA A 172 -6.95 2.88 -4.22
C ALA A 172 -6.31 2.37 -2.93
N SER A 173 -6.24 1.05 -2.74
CA SER A 173 -5.60 0.41 -1.59
C SER A 173 -4.09 0.67 -1.57
N ILE A 174 -3.38 0.59 -2.71
CA ILE A 174 -1.97 0.98 -2.85
C ILE A 174 -1.75 2.41 -2.33
N ASN A 175 -2.59 3.35 -2.77
CA ASN A 175 -2.46 4.75 -2.38
C ASN A 175 -2.74 5.00 -0.90
N ARG A 176 -3.75 4.34 -0.34
CA ARG A 176 -4.07 4.42 1.09
C ARG A 176 -2.95 3.83 1.93
N TYR A 177 -2.45 2.65 1.55
CA TYR A 177 -1.40 1.98 2.29
C TYR A 177 -0.06 2.71 2.20
N TYR A 178 0.30 3.27 1.03
CA TYR A 178 1.50 4.11 0.91
C TYR A 178 1.45 5.32 1.86
N ARG A 179 0.32 6.04 1.90
CA ARG A 179 0.14 7.19 2.81
C ARG A 179 0.22 6.76 4.28
N PHE A 180 -0.45 5.66 4.62
CA PHE A 180 -0.39 5.07 5.94
C PHE A 180 1.04 4.70 6.33
N ALA A 181 1.78 4.02 5.46
CA ALA A 181 3.13 3.55 5.72
C ALA A 181 4.12 4.71 5.90
N ILE A 182 4.09 5.72 5.03
CA ILE A 182 4.92 6.91 5.18
C ILE A 182 4.58 7.66 6.48
N PHE A 183 3.30 7.89 6.75
CA PHE A 183 2.87 8.59 7.96
C PHE A 183 3.31 7.84 9.22
N ASN A 184 2.98 6.56 9.31
CA ASN A 184 3.16 5.80 10.53
C ASN A 184 4.57 5.24 10.75
N VAL A 185 5.24 4.76 9.70
CA VAL A 185 6.57 4.14 9.85
C VAL A 185 7.68 5.18 9.78
N LEU A 186 7.55 6.22 8.95
CA LEU A 186 8.61 7.23 8.82
C LEU A 186 8.48 8.34 9.88
N PHE A 187 7.27 8.89 10.09
CA PHE A 187 7.10 10.03 11.01
C PHE A 187 6.72 9.60 12.44
N VAL A 188 5.63 8.84 12.59
CA VAL A 188 5.09 8.48 13.91
C VAL A 188 6.06 7.61 14.69
N PHE A 189 6.61 6.56 14.08
CA PHE A 189 7.49 5.63 14.80
C PHE A 189 8.69 6.34 15.48
N LEU A 190 9.27 7.33 14.80
CA LEU A 190 10.41 8.08 15.35
C LEU A 190 10.01 9.02 16.49
N LEU A 191 8.81 9.58 16.42
CA LEU A 191 8.35 10.62 17.33
C LEU A 191 7.57 10.06 18.52
N GLY A 192 7.06 8.83 18.39
CA GLY A 192 6.28 8.17 19.44
C GLY A 192 5.10 9.03 19.90
N PHE A 193 4.91 9.13 21.22
CA PHE A 193 3.86 9.98 21.80
C PHE A 193 4.14 11.49 21.65
N ALA A 194 5.42 11.89 21.55
CA ALA A 194 5.80 13.29 21.33
C ALA A 194 5.35 13.81 19.95
N PHE A 195 4.88 12.91 19.06
CA PHE A 195 4.27 13.29 17.79
C PHE A 195 3.04 14.21 17.96
N ILE A 196 2.24 14.00 19.01
CA ILE A 196 1.05 14.82 19.27
C ILE A 196 1.49 16.24 19.63
N ASP A 197 2.46 16.36 20.53
CA ASP A 197 3.02 17.66 20.95
C ASP A 197 3.68 18.39 19.77
N VAL A 198 4.38 17.65 18.91
CA VAL A 198 4.96 18.15 17.66
C VAL A 198 3.89 18.70 16.72
N ILE A 199 2.79 17.98 16.50
CA ILE A 199 1.71 18.47 15.63
C ILE A 199 1.10 19.75 16.19
N LEU A 200 0.85 19.80 17.51
CA LEU A 200 0.31 20.99 18.16
C LEU A 200 1.26 22.18 18.02
N ALA A 201 2.57 21.96 18.16
CA ALA A 201 3.59 22.99 17.95
C ALA A 201 3.67 23.47 16.49
N VAL A 202 3.51 22.57 15.51
CA VAL A 202 3.50 22.89 14.07
C VAL A 202 2.25 23.70 13.68
N ILE A 203 1.08 23.38 14.27
CA ILE A 203 -0.15 24.17 14.04
C ILE A 203 0.02 25.60 14.54
N GLN A 204 0.71 25.79 15.66
CA GLN A 204 0.98 27.13 16.22
C GLN A 204 2.09 27.87 15.47
N SER A 205 3.08 27.14 14.92
CA SER A 205 4.21 27.72 14.19
C SER A 205 4.65 26.81 13.03
N PRO A 206 4.26 27.10 11.77
CA PRO A 206 4.53 26.20 10.64
C PRO A 206 6.02 26.07 10.30
N THR A 207 6.85 27.02 10.73
CA THR A 207 8.31 26.96 10.59
C THR A 207 8.96 25.85 11.41
N SER A 208 8.34 25.41 12.50
CA SER A 208 8.88 24.38 13.41
C SER A 208 8.94 22.98 12.78
N ILE A 209 8.20 22.72 11.70
CA ILE A 209 8.18 21.39 11.05
C ILE A 209 9.59 20.99 10.57
N VAL A 210 10.34 21.95 10.07
CA VAL A 210 11.70 21.76 9.56
C VAL A 210 12.65 21.37 10.69
N GLU A 211 12.53 22.03 11.85
CA GLU A 211 13.35 21.76 13.04
C GLU A 211 13.02 20.40 13.67
N VAL A 212 11.73 20.05 13.75
CA VAL A 212 11.28 18.75 14.24
C VAL A 212 11.83 17.62 13.39
N LEU A 213 11.73 17.75 12.07
CA LEU A 213 12.24 16.75 11.12
C LEU A 213 13.74 16.58 11.29
N ALA A 214 14.46 17.69 11.38
CA ALA A 214 15.91 17.73 11.50
C ALA A 214 16.44 17.09 12.78
N ASN A 215 15.72 17.25 13.89
CA ASN A 215 16.12 16.70 15.19
C ASN A 215 15.82 15.21 15.33
N ASN A 216 14.73 14.72 14.71
CA ASN A 216 14.22 13.37 15.00
C ASN A 216 14.55 12.35 13.93
N ILE A 217 14.63 12.75 12.66
CA ILE A 217 14.96 11.81 11.57
C ILE A 217 16.34 11.20 11.77
N PRO A 218 17.42 11.94 12.05
CA PRO A 218 18.74 11.33 12.23
C PRO A 218 18.81 10.27 13.34
N LYS A 219 18.02 10.41 14.42
CA LYS A 219 17.97 9.44 15.52
C LYS A 219 17.48 8.06 15.08
N GLY A 220 16.65 8.00 14.04
CA GLY A 220 16.10 6.77 13.48
C GLY A 220 17.03 5.96 12.57
N ALA A 221 18.23 6.46 12.26
CA ALA A 221 19.08 5.87 11.22
C ALA A 221 19.43 4.39 11.50
N ALA A 222 19.81 4.07 12.74
CA ALA A 222 20.16 2.69 13.13
C ALA A 222 18.96 1.74 13.02
N PHE A 223 17.77 2.19 13.44
CA PHE A 223 16.54 1.43 13.30
C PHE A 223 16.24 1.12 11.83
N PHE A 224 16.30 2.12 10.95
CA PHE A 224 15.95 1.91 9.54
C PHE A 224 16.95 1.02 8.79
N ILE A 225 18.24 1.04 9.15
CA ILE A 225 19.20 0.07 8.60
C ILE A 225 18.78 -1.35 8.99
N ASN A 226 18.50 -1.60 10.27
CA ASN A 226 18.04 -2.91 10.73
C ASN A 226 16.70 -3.31 10.10
N TYR A 227 15.80 -2.36 9.90
CA TYR A 227 14.53 -2.59 9.21
C TYR A 227 14.76 -3.03 7.75
N VAL A 228 15.65 -2.37 7.01
CA VAL A 228 15.99 -2.76 5.63
C VAL A 228 16.66 -4.13 5.58
N ILE A 229 17.57 -4.43 6.51
CA ILE A 229 18.20 -5.76 6.62
C ILE A 229 17.15 -6.83 6.88
N LEU A 230 16.27 -6.61 7.86
CA LEU A 230 15.20 -7.55 8.20
C LEU A 230 14.25 -7.78 7.01
N GLN A 231 13.88 -6.73 6.29
CA GLN A 231 13.04 -6.85 5.09
C GLN A 231 13.77 -7.55 3.94
N THR A 232 15.09 -7.44 3.85
CA THR A 232 15.90 -8.22 2.92
C THR A 232 15.81 -9.70 3.23
N CYS A 233 15.92 -10.07 4.51
CA CYS A 233 15.74 -11.46 4.96
C CYS A 233 14.32 -11.98 4.67
N SER A 234 13.31 -11.10 4.74
CA SER A 234 11.92 -11.46 4.41
C SER A 234 11.76 -11.95 2.95
N HIS A 235 12.53 -11.43 2.00
CA HIS A 235 12.53 -11.93 0.62
C HIS A 235 12.97 -13.39 0.50
N GLY A 236 13.83 -13.85 1.42
CA GLY A 236 14.20 -15.26 1.54
C GLY A 236 13.05 -16.15 2.00
N LEU A 237 12.09 -15.62 2.77
CA LEU A 237 10.86 -16.34 3.11
C LEU A 237 9.85 -16.30 1.95
N GLU A 238 9.89 -15.25 1.15
CA GLU A 238 9.03 -15.09 -0.03
C GLU A 238 9.39 -16.04 -1.15
N ILE A 239 10.68 -16.31 -1.42
CA ILE A 239 11.06 -17.30 -2.44
C ILE A 239 10.52 -18.69 -2.09
N LEU A 240 10.49 -19.02 -0.81
CA LEU A 240 9.88 -20.24 -0.27
C LEU A 240 8.35 -20.17 -0.29
N GLN A 241 7.75 -18.99 -0.48
CA GLN A 241 6.31 -18.74 -0.45
C GLN A 241 5.62 -19.16 0.86
N VAL A 242 6.33 -19.07 1.99
CA VAL A 242 5.88 -19.50 3.33
C VAL A 242 4.56 -18.82 3.76
N GLY A 243 4.26 -17.64 3.22
CA GLY A 243 3.05 -16.88 3.51
C GLY A 243 1.75 -17.52 2.99
N ALA A 244 0.92 -16.71 2.34
CA ALA A 244 -0.43 -17.12 1.96
C ALA A 244 -0.50 -18.33 1.00
N PRO A 245 0.38 -18.49 -0.01
CA PRO A 245 0.27 -19.60 -0.96
C PRO A 245 0.53 -20.98 -0.33
N LEU A 246 1.64 -21.15 0.40
CA LEU A 246 1.95 -22.43 1.04
C LEU A 246 0.98 -22.73 2.18
N PHE A 247 0.70 -21.76 3.06
CA PHE A 247 -0.26 -21.98 4.14
C PHE A 247 -1.65 -22.36 3.60
N HIS A 248 -2.12 -21.69 2.55
CA HIS A 248 -3.40 -22.03 1.93
C HIS A 248 -3.37 -23.44 1.30
N CYS A 249 -2.29 -23.80 0.61
CA CYS A 249 -2.17 -25.12 0.01
C CYS A 249 -2.17 -26.23 1.07
N TYR A 250 -1.40 -26.09 2.15
CA TYR A 250 -1.33 -27.08 3.22
C TYR A 250 -2.57 -27.09 4.12
N ALA A 251 -3.17 -25.94 4.42
CA ALA A 251 -4.34 -25.91 5.30
C ALA A 251 -5.63 -26.28 4.56
N PHE A 252 -5.79 -25.82 3.32
CA PHE A 252 -7.07 -25.89 2.60
C PHE A 252 -7.03 -26.75 1.34
N ALA A 253 -5.87 -27.03 0.74
CA ALA A 253 -5.75 -27.82 -0.50
C ALA A 253 -5.17 -29.23 -0.27
N ASN A 254 -5.48 -29.82 0.89
CA ASN A 254 -5.18 -31.22 1.21
C ASN A 254 -6.35 -32.14 0.89
N SER A 255 -6.04 -33.41 0.63
CA SER A 255 -7.03 -34.47 0.36
C SER A 255 -8.01 -34.70 1.51
N TRP A 256 -7.68 -34.26 2.74
CA TRP A 256 -8.58 -34.34 3.89
C TRP A 256 -9.70 -33.29 3.84
N VAL A 257 -9.42 -32.13 3.25
CA VAL A 257 -10.38 -31.01 3.17
C VAL A 257 -11.12 -31.03 1.84
N CYS A 258 -10.42 -31.29 0.73
CA CYS A 258 -11.01 -31.39 -0.60
C CYS A 258 -11.51 -32.82 -0.85
N LYS A 259 -12.84 -32.99 -0.94
CA LYS A 259 -13.44 -34.31 -1.19
C LYS A 259 -13.53 -34.65 -2.68
N THR A 260 -13.45 -33.66 -3.56
CA THR A 260 -13.55 -33.86 -5.01
C THR A 260 -12.28 -33.39 -5.74
N PRO A 261 -11.87 -34.06 -6.84
CA PRO A 261 -10.71 -33.63 -7.64
C PRO A 261 -10.87 -32.20 -8.17
N ARG A 262 -12.10 -31.79 -8.53
CA ARG A 262 -12.40 -30.44 -9.01
C ARG A 262 -12.21 -29.37 -7.94
N GLU A 263 -12.58 -29.68 -6.70
CA GLU A 263 -12.36 -28.79 -5.56
C GLU A 263 -10.86 -28.62 -5.29
N LEU A 264 -10.11 -29.73 -5.32
CA LEU A 264 -8.65 -29.71 -5.18
C LEU A 264 -7.99 -28.85 -6.27
N GLN A 265 -8.38 -29.04 -7.53
CA GLN A 265 -7.89 -28.25 -8.65
C GLN A 265 -8.20 -26.76 -8.48
N THR A 266 -9.39 -26.42 -7.97
CA THR A 266 -9.80 -25.02 -7.76
C THR A 266 -8.97 -24.35 -6.66
N ARG A 267 -8.67 -25.07 -5.57
CA ARG A 267 -7.87 -24.52 -4.45
C ARG A 267 -6.38 -24.48 -4.73
N ARG A 268 -5.88 -25.30 -5.66
CA ARG A 268 -4.50 -25.30 -6.15
C ARG A 268 -4.25 -24.32 -7.30
N LYS A 269 -5.24 -23.51 -7.69
CA LYS A 269 -5.03 -22.48 -8.70
C LYS A 269 -3.92 -21.52 -8.25
N PRO A 270 -2.99 -21.15 -9.15
CA PRO A 270 -1.95 -20.19 -8.83
C PRO A 270 -2.56 -18.84 -8.47
N TRP A 271 -1.87 -18.13 -7.58
CA TRP A 271 -2.34 -16.85 -7.06
C TRP A 271 -1.93 -15.72 -8.01
N ALA A 272 -2.64 -14.60 -7.93
CA ALA A 272 -2.18 -13.36 -8.52
C ALA A 272 -1.22 -12.63 -7.59
N PHE A 273 -0.30 -11.88 -8.19
CA PHE A 273 0.62 -11.06 -7.44
C PHE A 273 -0.13 -9.92 -6.73
N PRO A 274 -0.09 -9.82 -5.39
CA PRO A 274 -0.82 -8.79 -4.65
C PRO A 274 -0.05 -7.46 -4.69
N TYR A 275 -0.29 -6.65 -5.73
CA TYR A 275 0.37 -5.35 -5.90
C TYR A 275 0.13 -4.41 -4.70
N TYR A 276 -1.07 -4.46 -4.11
CA TYR A 276 -1.42 -3.63 -2.95
C TYR A 276 -0.57 -3.90 -1.70
N TYR A 277 0.02 -5.09 -1.58
CA TYR A 277 0.84 -5.50 -0.45
C TYR A 277 2.30 -5.08 -0.67
N TYR A 278 2.92 -5.59 -1.74
CA TYR A 278 4.37 -5.44 -1.94
C TYR A 278 4.76 -4.05 -2.45
N LEU A 279 3.98 -3.45 -3.36
CA LEU A 279 4.40 -2.21 -4.02
C LEU A 279 4.61 -1.06 -3.02
N PRO A 280 3.69 -0.76 -2.09
CA PRO A 280 3.91 0.32 -1.13
C PRO A 280 5.05 0.05 -0.15
N MET A 281 5.33 -1.22 0.19
CA MET A 281 6.47 -1.61 1.04
C MET A 281 7.80 -1.35 0.35
N HIS A 282 7.94 -1.76 -0.92
CA HIS A 282 9.13 -1.46 -1.73
C HIS A 282 9.37 0.03 -1.87
N LEU A 283 8.29 0.79 -2.10
CA LEU A 283 8.35 2.24 -2.18
C LEU A 283 8.73 2.89 -0.85
N LEU A 284 8.22 2.39 0.27
CA LEU A 284 8.60 2.87 1.61
C LEU A 284 10.10 2.72 1.81
N ILE A 285 10.66 1.55 1.50
CA ILE A 285 12.10 1.28 1.63
C ILE A 285 12.91 2.19 0.72
N LEU A 286 12.46 2.42 -0.52
CA LEU A 286 13.11 3.38 -1.42
C LEU A 286 13.12 4.80 -0.83
N VAL A 287 11.99 5.27 -0.28
CA VAL A 287 11.90 6.59 0.35
C VAL A 287 12.82 6.69 1.58
N ILE A 288 12.89 5.64 2.39
CA ILE A 288 13.80 5.57 3.55
C ILE A 288 15.27 5.65 3.07
N CYS A 289 15.67 4.85 2.08
CA CYS A 289 17.03 4.88 1.53
C CYS A 289 17.40 6.26 0.99
N ILE A 290 16.49 6.92 0.27
CA ILE A 290 16.72 8.29 -0.24
C ILE A 290 16.85 9.27 0.93
N THR A 291 15.94 9.22 1.90
CA THR A 291 15.91 10.16 3.05
C THR A 291 17.19 10.08 3.89
N TYR A 292 17.69 8.87 4.13
CA TYR A 292 18.87 8.63 4.97
C TYR A 292 20.19 8.58 4.20
N SER A 293 20.17 8.68 2.87
CA SER A 293 21.37 8.56 2.00
C SER A 293 22.54 9.44 2.44
N ILE A 294 22.27 10.71 2.80
CA ILE A 294 23.29 11.68 3.25
C ILE A 294 23.54 11.58 4.77
N ILE A 295 22.50 11.28 5.57
CA ILE A 295 22.64 11.18 7.02
C ILE A 295 23.51 9.99 7.42
N ASN A 296 23.27 8.83 6.82
CA ASN A 296 24.04 7.61 7.05
C ASN A 296 24.16 6.80 5.73
N PRO A 297 25.28 6.92 5.00
CA PRO A 297 25.43 6.34 3.67
C PRO A 297 25.43 4.80 3.67
N LEU A 298 25.63 4.15 4.82
CA LEU A 298 25.55 2.68 4.93
C LEU A 298 24.17 2.14 4.51
N ILE A 299 23.11 2.94 4.64
CA ILE A 299 21.77 2.52 4.23
C ILE A 299 21.67 2.28 2.72
N LEU A 300 22.47 2.96 1.89
CA LEU A 300 22.48 2.76 0.44
C LEU A 300 23.06 1.40 0.07
N PHE A 301 24.09 0.96 0.79
CA PHE A 301 24.69 -0.35 0.60
C PHE A 301 23.67 -1.47 0.86
N PHE A 302 23.01 -1.43 2.03
CA PHE A 302 21.96 -2.41 2.36
C PHE A 302 20.72 -2.26 1.47
N GLY A 303 20.36 -1.04 1.07
CA GLY A 303 19.28 -0.79 0.11
C GLY A 303 19.55 -1.36 -1.28
N ALA A 304 20.79 -1.29 -1.77
CA ALA A 304 21.18 -1.90 -3.03
C ALA A 304 21.08 -3.43 -2.98
N ILE A 305 21.53 -4.04 -1.88
CA ILE A 305 21.36 -5.49 -1.64
C ILE A 305 19.88 -5.87 -1.60
N TYR A 306 19.05 -5.08 -0.90
CA TYR A 306 17.60 -5.28 -0.82
C TYR A 306 16.97 -5.34 -2.21
N PHE A 307 17.18 -4.31 -3.04
CA PHE A 307 16.60 -4.27 -4.39
C PHE A 307 17.21 -5.31 -5.34
N GLY A 308 18.51 -5.63 -5.18
CA GLY A 308 19.17 -6.68 -5.96
C GLY A 308 18.56 -8.06 -5.71
N ILE A 309 18.36 -8.42 -4.44
CA ILE A 309 17.71 -9.69 -4.06
C ILE A 309 16.25 -9.68 -4.49
N ALA A 310 15.51 -8.59 -4.23
CA ALA A 310 14.12 -8.47 -4.64
C ALA A 310 13.94 -8.67 -6.15
N LEU A 311 14.83 -8.10 -6.99
CA LEU A 311 14.79 -8.27 -8.43
C LEU A 311 14.87 -9.76 -8.82
N VAL A 312 15.83 -10.49 -8.26
CA VAL A 312 16.01 -11.92 -8.57
C VAL A 312 14.80 -12.74 -8.11
N VAL A 313 14.33 -12.52 -6.87
CA VAL A 313 13.21 -13.26 -6.28
C VAL A 313 11.92 -13.01 -7.04
N TYR A 314 11.52 -11.75 -7.24
CA TYR A 314 10.26 -11.44 -7.91
C TYR A 314 10.32 -11.78 -9.40
N LYS A 315 11.47 -11.63 -10.08
CA LYS A 315 11.63 -12.10 -11.48
C LYS A 315 11.36 -13.60 -11.58
N TYR A 316 11.90 -14.39 -10.67
CA TYR A 316 11.64 -15.83 -10.61
C TYR A 316 10.16 -16.14 -10.35
N GLN A 317 9.55 -15.48 -9.36
CA GLN A 317 8.15 -15.73 -9.02
C GLN A 317 7.17 -15.30 -10.12
N PHE A 318 7.44 -14.18 -10.82
CA PHE A 318 6.63 -13.76 -11.97
C PHE A 318 6.75 -14.72 -13.15
N ALA A 319 7.88 -15.41 -13.30
CA ALA A 319 8.06 -16.40 -14.36
C ALA A 319 7.36 -17.73 -14.05
N TYR A 320 7.39 -18.19 -12.78
CA TYR A 320 7.00 -19.58 -12.46
C TYR A 320 5.78 -19.73 -11.53
N ALA A 321 5.42 -18.73 -10.73
CA ALA A 321 4.42 -18.92 -9.66
C ALA A 321 3.14 -18.09 -9.83
N TYR A 322 3.25 -16.83 -10.27
CA TYR A 322 2.10 -15.93 -10.31
C TYR A 322 1.41 -15.94 -11.68
N VAL A 323 0.07 -15.86 -11.64
CA VAL A 323 -0.78 -15.69 -12.83
C VAL A 323 -1.47 -14.34 -12.77
N LYS A 324 -1.60 -13.66 -13.91
CA LYS A 324 -2.33 -12.39 -14.00
C LYS A 324 -3.84 -12.63 -13.87
N SER A 325 -4.47 -12.03 -12.86
CA SER A 325 -5.94 -12.04 -12.72
C SER A 325 -6.64 -11.08 -13.70
N TYR A 326 -6.03 -9.94 -13.95
CA TYR A 326 -6.54 -8.88 -14.81
C TYR A 326 -5.37 -8.09 -15.42
N GLU A 327 -5.58 -7.42 -16.55
CA GLU A 327 -4.57 -6.57 -17.18
C GLU A 327 -4.86 -5.08 -16.91
N ALA A 328 -3.89 -4.38 -16.32
CA ALA A 328 -4.04 -2.97 -15.90
C ALA A 328 -3.33 -1.98 -16.82
N ASN A 329 -2.75 -2.44 -17.94
CA ASN A 329 -2.05 -1.63 -18.95
C ASN A 329 -1.00 -0.67 -18.36
N GLY A 330 -0.28 -1.09 -17.31
CA GLY A 330 0.76 -0.27 -16.69
C GLY A 330 0.28 1.00 -15.96
N LYS A 331 -1.04 1.18 -15.75
CA LYS A 331 -1.62 2.36 -15.08
C LYS A 331 -1.09 2.62 -13.66
N ILE A 332 -0.42 1.63 -13.05
CA ILE A 332 0.22 1.73 -11.73
C ILE A 332 1.45 2.66 -11.77
N TRP A 333 2.13 2.79 -12.91
CA TRP A 333 3.37 3.58 -13.04
C TRP A 333 3.21 5.05 -12.61
N LYS A 334 2.08 5.68 -12.94
CA LYS A 334 1.78 7.06 -12.54
C LYS A 334 1.77 7.26 -11.03
N TYR A 335 1.40 6.22 -10.27
CA TYR A 335 1.42 6.24 -8.82
C TYR A 335 2.84 6.08 -8.29
N ILE A 336 3.60 5.12 -8.83
CA ILE A 336 5.01 4.89 -8.51
C ILE A 336 5.82 6.19 -8.67
N PHE A 337 5.71 6.86 -9.83
CA PHE A 337 6.40 8.12 -10.08
C PHE A 337 6.05 9.20 -9.05
N ARG A 338 4.75 9.33 -8.73
CA ARG A 338 4.28 10.29 -7.71
C ARG A 338 4.83 9.98 -6.33
N TYR A 339 4.92 8.71 -5.95
CA TYR A 339 5.43 8.29 -4.65
C TYR A 339 6.93 8.53 -4.51
N ILE A 340 7.71 8.19 -5.53
CA ILE A 340 9.15 8.52 -5.58
C ILE A 340 9.35 10.04 -5.46
N SER A 341 8.52 10.81 -6.18
CA SER A 341 8.56 12.28 -6.12
C SER A 341 8.25 12.81 -4.72
N HIS A 342 7.25 12.26 -4.03
CA HIS A 342 6.98 12.62 -2.63
C HIS A 342 8.17 12.30 -1.73
N GLY A 343 8.83 11.17 -1.93
CA GLY A 343 10.05 10.79 -1.21
C GLY A 343 11.20 11.77 -1.40
N LEU A 344 11.41 12.25 -2.63
CA LEU A 344 12.43 13.25 -2.93
C LEU A 344 12.14 14.59 -2.23
N VAL A 345 10.88 15.03 -2.22
CA VAL A 345 10.48 16.25 -1.51
C VAL A 345 10.69 16.09 0.00
N ILE A 346 10.33 14.93 0.58
CA ILE A 346 10.61 14.63 2.00
C ILE A 346 12.12 14.71 2.26
N PHE A 347 12.94 14.06 1.44
CA PHE A 347 14.40 14.13 1.57
C PHE A 347 14.94 15.57 1.51
N GLN A 348 14.48 16.40 0.58
CA GLN A 348 14.95 17.78 0.47
C GLN A 348 14.54 18.64 1.67
N LEU A 349 13.29 18.51 2.14
CA LEU A 349 12.81 19.22 3.33
C LEU A 349 13.59 18.82 4.59
N THR A 350 13.88 17.53 4.72
CA THR A 350 14.61 17.01 5.88
C THR A 350 16.08 17.44 5.86
N MET A 351 16.74 17.43 4.70
CA MET A 351 18.10 17.94 4.56
C MET A 351 18.19 19.44 4.80
N LEU A 352 17.23 20.22 4.31
CA LEU A 352 17.15 21.65 4.59
C LEU A 352 17.13 21.88 6.11
N GLY A 353 16.31 21.12 6.84
CA GLY A 353 16.27 21.22 8.29
C GLY A 353 17.56 20.79 8.98
N VAL A 354 18.14 19.64 8.60
CA VAL A 354 19.38 19.13 9.23
C VAL A 354 20.54 20.12 9.04
N ILE A 355 20.66 20.74 7.87
CA ILE A 355 21.70 21.73 7.59
C ILE A 355 21.44 23.05 8.33
N SER A 356 20.18 23.47 8.42
CA SER A 356 19.78 24.65 9.20
C SER A 356 20.17 24.53 10.67
N LEU A 357 19.95 23.36 11.28
CA LEU A 357 20.37 23.08 12.66
C LEU A 357 21.89 23.10 12.86
N ARG A 358 22.68 22.87 11.80
CA ARG A 358 24.16 22.89 11.85
C ARG A 358 24.75 24.30 11.64
N ASN A 359 23.93 25.35 11.68
CA ASN A 359 24.33 26.75 11.48
C ASN A 359 25.00 27.04 10.12
N SER A 360 24.82 26.18 9.10
CA SER A 360 25.35 26.40 7.75
C SER A 360 24.28 27.00 6.84
N PHE A 361 23.98 28.28 7.06
CA PHE A 361 22.89 28.99 6.35
C PHE A 361 23.09 29.03 4.84
N VAL A 362 24.31 29.30 4.36
CA VAL A 362 24.61 29.37 2.93
C VAL A 362 24.29 28.05 2.23
N SER A 363 24.72 26.93 2.82
CA SER A 363 24.43 25.59 2.29
C SER A 363 22.93 25.29 2.30
N GLY A 364 22.21 25.65 3.37
CA GLY A 364 20.76 25.48 3.46
C GLY A 364 20.00 26.27 2.38
N MET A 365 20.41 27.51 2.11
CA MET A 365 19.78 28.34 1.08
C MET A 365 19.92 27.75 -0.33
N THR A 366 21.01 27.03 -0.63
CA THR A 366 21.18 26.38 -1.95
C THR A 366 20.19 25.24 -2.20
N LEU A 367 19.58 24.66 -1.15
CA LEU A 367 18.57 23.60 -1.29
C LEU A 367 17.18 24.13 -1.65
N ILE A 368 16.90 25.41 -1.38
CA ILE A 368 15.59 26.01 -1.68
C ILE A 368 15.32 26.04 -3.21
N PRO A 369 16.25 26.52 -4.06
CA PRO A 369 16.11 26.41 -5.52
C PRO A 369 15.92 24.96 -5.99
N LEU A 370 16.65 24.02 -5.39
CA LEU A 370 16.55 22.60 -5.75
C LEU A 370 15.15 22.04 -5.47
N LEU A 371 14.54 22.39 -4.33
CA LEU A 371 13.17 22.02 -3.99
C LEU A 371 12.14 22.67 -4.92
N GLY A 372 12.37 23.92 -5.32
CA GLY A 372 11.56 24.58 -6.35
C GLY A 372 11.63 23.84 -7.70
N CYS A 373 12.84 23.46 -8.11
CA CYS A 373 13.09 22.73 -9.35
C CYS A 373 12.42 21.34 -9.35
N THR A 374 12.46 20.61 -8.23
CA THR A 374 11.79 19.29 -8.16
C THR A 374 10.28 19.41 -8.22
N ILE A 375 9.68 20.37 -7.50
CA ILE A 375 8.23 20.61 -7.58
C ILE A 375 7.84 21.01 -9.00
N TYR A 376 8.60 21.90 -9.64
CA TYR A 376 8.38 22.29 -11.02
C TYR A 376 8.50 21.10 -11.98
N PHE A 377 9.54 20.26 -11.82
CA PHE A 377 9.74 19.07 -12.64
C PHE A 377 8.58 18.07 -12.49
N VAL A 378 8.12 17.82 -11.26
CA VAL A 378 6.96 16.96 -10.99
C VAL A 378 5.71 17.53 -11.64
N TYR A 379 5.48 18.84 -11.52
CA TYR A 379 4.37 19.52 -12.17
C TYR A 379 4.46 19.40 -13.69
N TYR A 380 5.63 19.65 -14.29
CA TYR A 380 5.87 19.53 -15.73
C TYR A 380 5.60 18.11 -16.23
N CYS A 381 6.13 17.09 -15.56
CA CYS A 381 5.90 15.69 -15.92
C CYS A 381 4.42 15.31 -15.79
N GLN A 382 3.75 15.77 -14.73
CA GLN A 382 2.32 15.51 -14.56
C GLN A 382 1.47 16.24 -15.61
N SER A 383 1.81 17.48 -15.98
CA SER A 383 1.08 18.21 -17.02
C SER A 383 1.27 17.57 -18.39
N THR A 384 2.50 17.13 -18.69
CA THR A 384 2.86 16.60 -20.01
C THR A 384 2.37 15.16 -20.19
N TYR A 385 2.72 14.24 -19.28
CA TYR A 385 2.53 12.80 -19.50
C TYR A 385 1.21 12.23 -18.96
N ARG A 386 0.50 12.95 -18.08
CA ARG A 386 -0.69 12.38 -17.41
C ARG A 386 -1.84 12.10 -18.38
N GLU A 387 -2.08 12.97 -19.35
CA GLU A 387 -3.16 12.75 -20.32
C GLU A 387 -2.78 11.67 -21.33
N HIS A 388 -1.53 11.64 -21.80
CA HIS A 388 -1.02 10.59 -22.71
C HIS A 388 -0.99 9.19 -22.08
N THR A 389 -0.95 9.09 -20.75
CA THR A 389 -1.00 7.78 -20.05
C THR A 389 -2.42 7.33 -19.72
N LYS A 390 -3.42 8.20 -19.88
CA LYS A 390 -4.82 7.91 -19.52
C LYS A 390 -5.57 7.21 -20.66
N TYR A 391 -5.28 7.59 -21.90
CA TYR A 391 -5.91 7.05 -23.10
C TYR A 391 -4.85 6.57 -24.09
N VAL A 392 -5.24 5.62 -24.94
CA VAL A 392 -4.42 5.19 -26.08
C VAL A 392 -4.62 6.21 -27.20
N PRO A 393 -3.56 6.65 -27.91
CA PRO A 393 -3.68 7.56 -29.04
C PRO A 393 -4.57 7.02 -30.17
#